data_AF-E6UFN0-F1
#
_entry.id   AF-E6UFN0-F1
#
_cell.length_a   1.000
_cell.length_b   1.000
_cell.length_c   1.000
_cell.angle_alpha   90.00
_cell.angle_beta   90.00
_cell.angle_gamma   90.00
#
_symmetry.space_group_name_H-M   'P 1'
#
loop_
_entity.id
_entity.type
_entity.pdbx_description
1 polymer ?
#
loop_
_entity_poly.entity_id
_entity_poly.type
_entity_poly.pdbx_seq_one_letter_code
_entity_poly.pdbx_strand_id
1 'polypeptide(L)'
;MDYKVLDDFEKLSDVSPETIKKYEDKLPSEWIEFWKEYGYGSFMNGYFRVIDPDVYKDFYKESTLRLYKQEPVPVIVTAFGDIIAFITTFKDGKLKWSLECAYYRYMRNIFFLPSVDHFFKGLCSLEAYGNEEQYTFIKYSEAVDKLGEPEYDQCFGYDPILTKRSKEKMSDLRIVDTKDYLKAVFEQNGRIEDLMPDGKTIDVSYAAKKEKKPKRVIVDNPYELKPINEPALRFDNFNFKLCIIQVLMYEKELLKPKFDIYEFAKCYPPREINIDDEGYDPIKPAIEYFKKLEIPSSLAHEIEEIIMDGGDDIYGQIYPFWDGEDDYFDLKRVSDAELSQFPNLKLIQLINSPENLSKTLISRLKKHGIEIKE
;
A
#
# COMPACT_ATOMS: atom_id res chain seq x y z
N MET A 1 -13.62 -17.72 -18.10
CA MET A 1 -12.77 -16.58 -17.64
C MET A 1 -11.44 -16.68 -18.39
N ASP A 2 -10.71 -15.58 -18.65
CA ASP A 2 -9.45 -15.63 -19.43
C ASP A 2 -8.29 -14.97 -18.65
N TYR A 3 -7.77 -15.70 -17.66
CA TYR A 3 -6.62 -15.27 -16.86
C TYR A 3 -5.50 -16.30 -16.99
N LYS A 4 -4.30 -15.87 -17.41
CA LYS A 4 -3.13 -16.75 -17.62
C LYS A 4 -2.75 -17.58 -16.39
N VAL A 5 -2.99 -17.08 -15.19
CA VAL A 5 -2.73 -17.79 -13.93
C VAL A 5 -3.63 -18.99 -13.68
N LEU A 6 -4.64 -19.20 -14.54
CA LEU A 6 -5.52 -20.37 -14.51
C LEU A 6 -5.19 -21.37 -15.62
N ASP A 7 -4.18 -21.09 -16.47
CA ASP A 7 -3.78 -22.00 -17.57
C ASP A 7 -3.27 -23.35 -17.04
N ASP A 8 -2.76 -23.37 -15.80
CA ASP A 8 -2.27 -24.54 -15.08
C ASP A 8 -3.29 -25.11 -14.09
N PHE A 9 -4.57 -24.74 -14.20
CA PHE A 9 -5.57 -25.20 -13.25
C PHE A 9 -5.73 -26.73 -13.28
N GLU A 10 -5.44 -27.37 -12.15
CA GLU A 10 -5.61 -28.80 -11.94
C GLU A 10 -6.91 -29.06 -11.19
N LYS A 11 -7.89 -29.59 -11.92
CA LYS A 11 -9.23 -29.87 -11.38
C LYS A 11 -9.24 -31.11 -10.49
N LEU A 12 -9.78 -30.94 -9.28
CA LEU A 12 -10.09 -32.04 -8.37
C LEU A 12 -11.48 -32.61 -8.65
N SER A 13 -12.49 -31.74 -8.67
CA SER A 13 -13.89 -32.13 -8.89
C SER A 13 -14.75 -30.93 -9.26
N ASP A 14 -15.94 -31.18 -9.80
CA ASP A 14 -16.97 -30.14 -9.93
C ASP A 14 -17.49 -29.69 -8.55
N VAL A 15 -17.97 -28.45 -8.48
CA VAL A 15 -18.80 -27.99 -7.35
C VAL A 15 -20.23 -28.44 -7.61
N SER A 16 -20.86 -29.07 -6.62
CA SER A 16 -22.22 -29.57 -6.79
C SER A 16 -23.25 -28.43 -7.01
N PRO A 17 -24.33 -28.67 -7.76
CA PRO A 17 -25.41 -27.70 -7.91
C PRO A 17 -26.00 -27.24 -6.58
N GLU A 18 -26.07 -28.15 -5.60
CA GLU A 18 -26.54 -27.85 -4.25
C GLU A 18 -25.64 -26.84 -3.55
N THR A 19 -24.31 -26.99 -3.66
CA THR A 19 -23.35 -26.05 -3.09
C THR A 19 -23.36 -24.71 -3.83
N ILE A 20 -23.42 -24.71 -5.17
CA ILE A 20 -23.56 -23.47 -5.96
C ILE A 20 -24.79 -22.68 -5.49
N LYS A 21 -25.95 -23.34 -5.44
CA LYS A 21 -27.21 -22.72 -4.99
C LYS A 21 -27.14 -22.21 -3.55
N LYS A 22 -26.42 -22.91 -2.66
CA LYS A 22 -26.27 -22.50 -1.26
C LYS A 22 -25.45 -21.22 -1.09
N TYR A 23 -24.53 -20.95 -2.01
CA TYR A 23 -23.58 -19.82 -1.91
C TYR A 23 -23.79 -18.74 -2.96
N GLU A 24 -24.74 -18.88 -3.89
CA GLU A 24 -24.98 -17.92 -4.99
C GLU A 24 -25.27 -16.49 -4.51
N ASP A 25 -25.95 -16.35 -3.36
CA ASP A 25 -26.24 -15.05 -2.74
C ASP A 25 -25.16 -14.59 -1.73
N LYS A 26 -24.16 -15.44 -1.45
CA LYS A 26 -23.12 -15.19 -0.42
C LYS A 26 -21.75 -14.89 -1.02
N LEU A 27 -21.54 -15.26 -2.27
CA LEU A 27 -20.30 -15.04 -3.01
C LEU A 27 -20.55 -14.09 -4.19
N PRO A 28 -19.50 -13.41 -4.70
CA PRO A 28 -19.61 -12.64 -5.93
C PRO A 28 -20.06 -13.55 -7.08
N SER A 29 -20.90 -13.03 -7.99
CA SER A 29 -21.36 -13.81 -9.14
C SER A 29 -20.20 -14.30 -10.01
N GLU A 30 -19.13 -13.53 -10.11
CA GLU A 30 -17.90 -13.91 -10.81
C GLU A 30 -17.28 -15.16 -10.18
N TRP A 31 -17.26 -15.27 -8.85
CA TRP A 31 -16.74 -16.46 -8.18
C TRP A 31 -17.64 -17.69 -8.40
N ILE A 32 -18.95 -17.48 -8.48
CA ILE A 32 -19.90 -18.55 -8.81
C ILE A 32 -19.68 -19.05 -10.25
N GLU A 33 -19.45 -18.17 -11.21
CA GLU A 33 -19.10 -18.56 -12.58
C GLU A 33 -17.75 -19.29 -12.64
N PHE A 34 -16.76 -18.83 -11.85
CA PHE A 34 -15.50 -19.56 -11.70
C PHE A 34 -15.72 -21.00 -11.20
N TRP A 35 -16.56 -21.20 -10.17
CA TRP A 35 -16.90 -22.55 -9.69
C TRP A 35 -17.61 -23.41 -10.72
N LYS A 36 -18.49 -22.83 -11.54
CA LYS A 36 -19.17 -23.57 -12.63
C LYS A 36 -18.21 -24.01 -13.73
N GLU A 37 -17.20 -23.18 -14.02
CA GLU A 37 -16.23 -23.42 -15.08
C GLU A 37 -15.12 -24.38 -14.63
N TYR A 38 -14.49 -24.11 -13.48
CA TYR A 38 -13.28 -24.80 -13.04
C TYR A 38 -13.54 -25.86 -11.95
N GLY A 39 -14.45 -25.60 -11.02
CA GLY A 39 -14.72 -26.48 -9.88
C GLY A 39 -13.77 -26.27 -8.70
N TYR A 40 -13.60 -27.31 -7.88
CA TYR A 40 -12.52 -27.41 -6.91
C TYR A 40 -11.24 -27.89 -7.60
N GLY A 41 -10.09 -27.40 -7.13
CA GLY A 41 -8.81 -27.73 -7.75
C GLY A 41 -7.71 -26.81 -7.26
N SER A 42 -6.58 -26.81 -7.96
CA SER A 42 -5.44 -25.96 -7.65
C SER A 42 -4.94 -25.22 -8.88
N PHE A 43 -4.24 -24.11 -8.67
CA PHE A 43 -3.62 -23.32 -9.74
C PHE A 43 -2.36 -22.62 -9.21
N MET A 44 -1.58 -22.00 -10.09
CA MET A 44 -0.26 -21.45 -9.78
C MET A 44 0.68 -22.53 -9.23
N ASN A 45 0.76 -23.63 -9.98
CA ASN A 45 1.50 -24.86 -9.70
C ASN A 45 1.17 -25.46 -8.34
N GLY A 46 -0.08 -25.34 -7.86
CA GLY A 46 -0.50 -25.86 -6.55
C GLY A 46 -0.34 -24.88 -5.40
N TYR A 47 0.10 -23.63 -5.64
CA TYR A 47 0.18 -22.62 -4.58
C TYR A 47 -1.20 -22.28 -4.00
N PHE A 48 -2.22 -22.15 -4.83
CA PHE A 48 -3.58 -21.90 -4.39
C PHE A 48 -4.47 -23.11 -4.60
N ARG A 49 -5.26 -23.46 -3.59
CA ARG A 49 -6.26 -24.52 -3.65
C ARG A 49 -7.65 -23.95 -3.43
N VAL A 50 -8.53 -24.10 -4.41
CA VAL A 50 -9.94 -23.73 -4.31
C VAL A 50 -10.66 -24.79 -3.48
N ILE A 51 -11.25 -24.40 -2.36
CA ILE A 51 -11.82 -25.31 -1.35
C ILE A 51 -13.34 -25.23 -1.26
N ASP A 52 -13.94 -26.28 -0.70
CA ASP A 52 -15.33 -26.25 -0.22
C ASP A 52 -15.43 -25.40 1.06
N PRO A 53 -16.22 -24.31 1.07
CA PRO A 53 -16.34 -23.48 2.26
C PRO A 53 -16.92 -24.22 3.46
N ASP A 54 -17.75 -25.25 3.28
CA ASP A 54 -18.34 -26.00 4.38
C ASP A 54 -17.31 -26.78 5.20
N VAL A 55 -16.17 -27.13 4.59
CA VAL A 55 -15.07 -27.84 5.27
C VAL A 55 -14.32 -26.91 6.23
N TYR A 56 -14.21 -25.62 5.88
CA TYR A 56 -13.33 -24.67 6.60
C TYR A 56 -14.08 -23.58 7.37
N LYS A 57 -15.35 -23.30 7.07
CA LYS A 57 -16.09 -22.16 7.66
C LYS A 57 -16.16 -22.17 9.18
N ASP A 58 -16.35 -23.33 9.80
CA ASP A 58 -16.54 -23.43 11.26
C ASP A 58 -15.20 -23.19 11.96
N PHE A 59 -14.13 -23.81 11.45
CA PHE A 59 -12.77 -23.55 11.92
C PHE A 59 -12.37 -22.10 11.70
N TYR A 60 -12.64 -21.51 10.52
CA TYR A 60 -12.30 -20.12 10.22
C TYR A 60 -13.01 -19.15 11.18
N LYS A 61 -14.29 -19.40 11.47
CA LYS A 61 -15.09 -18.63 12.41
C LYS A 61 -14.57 -18.70 13.84
N GLU A 62 -14.13 -19.89 14.28
CA GLU A 62 -13.57 -20.08 15.61
C GLU A 62 -12.17 -19.45 15.74
N SER A 63 -11.31 -19.73 14.76
CA SER A 63 -9.88 -19.39 14.81
C SER A 63 -9.55 -17.93 14.50
N THR A 64 -10.53 -17.13 14.06
CA THR A 64 -10.33 -15.72 13.73
C THR A 64 -11.29 -14.82 14.51
N LEU A 65 -10.79 -13.70 15.04
CA LEU A 65 -11.63 -12.64 15.62
C LEU A 65 -12.06 -11.70 14.51
N ARG A 66 -13.36 -11.44 14.41
CA ARG A 66 -13.93 -10.57 13.37
C ARG A 66 -14.81 -9.50 14.01
N LEU A 67 -14.71 -8.29 13.50
CA LEU A 67 -15.55 -7.14 13.90
C LEU A 67 -16.73 -6.90 12.94
N TYR A 68 -16.79 -7.65 11.84
CA TYR A 68 -17.82 -7.50 10.81
C TYR A 68 -19.08 -8.30 11.17
N LYS A 69 -20.25 -7.79 10.75
CA LYS A 69 -21.55 -8.43 11.03
C LYS A 69 -21.87 -9.65 10.16
N GLN A 70 -21.23 -9.76 9.01
CA GLN A 70 -21.49 -10.81 8.01
C GLN A 70 -20.49 -11.95 8.17
N GLU A 71 -20.93 -13.19 7.93
CA GLU A 71 -20.07 -14.37 8.02
C GLU A 71 -19.13 -14.45 6.81
N PRO A 72 -17.80 -14.52 7.01
CA PRO A 72 -16.84 -14.75 5.94
C PRO A 72 -17.07 -16.12 5.28
N VAL A 73 -16.78 -16.20 3.98
CA VAL A 73 -16.86 -17.46 3.22
C VAL A 73 -15.44 -17.84 2.76
N PRO A 74 -14.77 -18.82 3.42
CA PRO A 74 -13.45 -19.29 3.00
C PRO A 74 -13.55 -20.03 1.67
N VAL A 75 -12.69 -19.67 0.72
CA VAL A 75 -12.77 -20.16 -0.67
C VAL A 75 -11.43 -20.67 -1.20
N ILE A 76 -10.31 -20.26 -0.61
CA ILE A 76 -8.97 -20.71 -1.02
C ILE A 76 -8.13 -21.05 0.21
N VAL A 77 -7.28 -22.07 0.10
CA VAL A 77 -6.17 -22.31 1.02
C VAL A 77 -4.84 -22.24 0.25
N THR A 78 -3.86 -21.54 0.79
CA THR A 78 -2.51 -21.48 0.18
C THR A 78 -1.72 -22.77 0.47
N ALA A 79 -0.62 -22.95 -0.26
CA ALA A 79 0.33 -24.04 -0.01
C ALA A 79 1.01 -23.97 1.37
N PHE A 80 0.78 -22.92 2.16
CA PHE A 80 1.27 -22.79 3.54
C PHE A 80 0.16 -22.87 4.59
N GLY A 81 -1.05 -23.25 4.18
CA GLY A 81 -2.20 -23.39 5.08
C GLY A 81 -2.86 -22.07 5.45
N ASP A 82 -2.59 -20.97 4.74
CA ASP A 82 -3.29 -19.70 4.98
C ASP A 82 -4.65 -19.73 4.27
N ILE A 83 -5.71 -19.24 4.92
CA ILE A 83 -7.07 -19.29 4.37
C ILE A 83 -7.46 -17.92 3.82
N ILE A 84 -7.94 -17.88 2.58
CA ILE A 84 -8.51 -16.68 1.97
C ILE A 84 -10.03 -16.81 1.95
N ALA A 85 -10.71 -15.78 2.44
CA ALA A 85 -12.16 -15.74 2.53
C ALA A 85 -12.73 -14.47 1.88
N PHE A 86 -13.92 -14.61 1.29
CA PHE A 86 -14.73 -13.45 0.94
C PHE A 86 -15.38 -12.88 2.19
N ILE A 87 -15.29 -11.57 2.33
CA ILE A 87 -16.07 -10.79 3.29
C ILE A 87 -16.92 -9.78 2.54
N THR A 88 -18.06 -9.45 3.14
CA THR A 88 -18.95 -8.41 2.60
C THR A 88 -18.96 -7.19 3.49
N THR A 89 -18.89 -6.01 2.87
CA THR A 89 -19.09 -4.73 3.52
C THR A 89 -20.26 -3.98 2.88
N PHE A 90 -21.00 -3.21 3.66
CA PHE A 90 -21.99 -2.27 3.12
C PHE A 90 -21.34 -0.90 3.02
N LYS A 91 -21.13 -0.41 1.79
CA LYS A 91 -20.55 0.91 1.51
C LYS A 91 -21.39 1.59 0.41
N ASP A 92 -21.72 2.86 0.60
CA ASP A 92 -22.48 3.67 -0.36
C ASP A 92 -23.85 3.06 -0.75
N GLY A 93 -24.53 2.42 0.21
CA GLY A 93 -25.81 1.74 -0.03
C GLY A 93 -25.74 0.46 -0.86
N LYS A 94 -24.52 -0.04 -1.14
CA LYS A 94 -24.30 -1.27 -1.92
C LYS A 94 -23.51 -2.30 -1.10
N LEU A 95 -23.83 -3.58 -1.32
CA LEU A 95 -23.00 -4.68 -0.84
C LEU A 95 -21.74 -4.74 -1.71
N LYS A 96 -20.56 -4.71 -1.09
CA LYS A 96 -19.28 -4.91 -1.75
C LYS A 96 -18.60 -6.13 -1.16
N TRP A 97 -18.07 -6.98 -2.03
CA TRP A 97 -17.22 -8.10 -1.64
C TRP A 97 -15.77 -7.67 -1.64
N SER A 98 -14.97 -8.33 -0.82
CA SER A 98 -13.53 -8.21 -0.79
C SER A 98 -12.93 -9.49 -0.27
N LEU A 99 -11.66 -9.72 -0.55
CA LEU A 99 -10.92 -10.86 -0.01
C LEU A 99 -10.14 -10.44 1.23
N GLU A 100 -10.06 -11.34 2.20
CA GLU A 100 -9.11 -11.27 3.31
C GLU A 100 -8.33 -12.57 3.37
N CYS A 101 -7.08 -12.50 3.81
CA CYS A 101 -6.25 -13.67 4.05
C CYS A 101 -5.88 -13.76 5.53
N ALA A 102 -6.19 -14.89 6.14
CA ALA A 102 -5.79 -15.29 7.48
C ALA A 102 -4.48 -16.08 7.40
N TYR A 103 -3.39 -15.45 7.80
CA TYR A 103 -2.06 -16.04 7.83
C TYR A 103 -1.83 -16.75 9.16
N TYR A 104 -2.14 -18.04 9.23
CA TYR A 104 -2.07 -18.82 10.47
C TYR A 104 -0.63 -18.96 10.98
N ARG A 105 0.32 -19.17 10.08
CA ARG A 105 1.76 -19.22 10.43
C ARG A 105 2.29 -17.92 11.05
N TYR A 106 1.63 -16.78 10.81
CA TYR A 106 2.03 -15.46 11.32
C TYR A 106 1.06 -14.87 12.33
N MET A 107 -0.06 -15.54 12.59
CA MET A 107 -1.16 -15.06 13.43
C MET A 107 -1.63 -13.65 13.03
N ARG A 108 -1.76 -13.40 11.72
CA ARG A 108 -2.09 -12.09 11.13
C ARG A 108 -3.27 -12.19 10.17
N ASN A 109 -4.10 -11.14 10.10
CA ASN A 109 -5.10 -10.99 9.05
C ASN A 109 -4.71 -9.81 8.14
N ILE A 110 -4.82 -9.98 6.82
CA ILE A 110 -4.60 -8.89 5.87
C ILE A 110 -5.78 -8.79 4.92
N PHE A 111 -6.22 -7.56 4.67
CA PHE A 111 -7.15 -7.24 3.59
C PHE A 111 -6.47 -7.41 2.23
N PHE A 112 -7.09 -8.16 1.35
CA PHE A 112 -6.43 -8.81 0.23
C PHE A 112 -7.13 -8.59 -1.11
N LEU A 113 -7.65 -7.39 -1.38
CA LEU A 113 -8.17 -6.91 -2.68
C LEU A 113 -9.71 -6.76 -2.76
N PRO A 114 -10.21 -5.79 -3.58
CA PRO A 114 -11.61 -5.40 -3.59
C PRO A 114 -12.53 -6.22 -4.53
N SER A 115 -12.03 -7.15 -5.35
CA SER A 115 -12.87 -8.03 -6.17
C SER A 115 -12.15 -9.27 -6.70
N VAL A 116 -12.92 -10.22 -7.26
CA VAL A 116 -12.40 -11.41 -7.98
C VAL A 116 -11.46 -11.02 -9.12
N ASP A 117 -11.85 -10.00 -9.90
CA ASP A 117 -11.05 -9.52 -11.02
C ASP A 117 -9.72 -8.92 -10.56
N HIS A 118 -9.72 -8.14 -9.47
CA HIS A 118 -8.47 -7.62 -8.89
C HIS A 118 -7.56 -8.75 -8.39
N PHE A 119 -8.13 -9.81 -7.82
CA PHE A 119 -7.37 -10.99 -7.40
C PHE A 119 -6.65 -11.64 -8.57
N PHE A 120 -7.36 -12.06 -9.61
CA PHE A 120 -6.73 -12.74 -10.74
C PHE A 120 -5.81 -11.82 -11.57
N LYS A 121 -6.19 -10.55 -11.81
CA LYS A 121 -5.30 -9.59 -12.48
C LYS A 121 -4.04 -9.31 -11.67
N GLY A 122 -4.17 -9.20 -10.35
CA GLY A 122 -3.03 -9.03 -9.45
C GLY A 122 -2.06 -10.20 -9.58
N LEU A 123 -2.56 -11.44 -9.58
CA LEU A 123 -1.73 -12.64 -9.77
C LEU A 123 -1.03 -12.70 -11.14
N CYS A 124 -1.58 -12.06 -12.16
CA CYS A 124 -0.94 -11.95 -13.48
C CYS A 124 0.18 -10.88 -13.54
N SER A 125 0.40 -10.06 -12.50
CA SER A 125 1.39 -8.98 -12.51
C SER A 125 2.72 -9.40 -11.89
N LEU A 126 3.84 -8.92 -12.44
CA LEU A 126 5.19 -9.15 -11.87
C LEU A 126 5.34 -8.62 -10.44
N GLU A 127 4.52 -7.63 -10.05
CA GLU A 127 4.52 -7.03 -8.72
C GLU A 127 4.02 -8.02 -7.67
N ALA A 128 3.00 -8.82 -7.98
CA ALA A 128 2.51 -9.86 -7.06
C ALA A 128 3.57 -10.93 -6.80
N TYR A 129 4.31 -11.36 -7.84
CA TYR A 129 5.44 -12.30 -7.69
C TYR A 129 6.57 -11.75 -6.81
N GLY A 130 6.73 -10.43 -6.74
CA GLY A 130 7.71 -9.77 -5.88
C GLY A 130 7.23 -9.46 -4.45
N ASN A 131 5.93 -9.66 -4.16
CA ASN A 131 5.32 -9.33 -2.88
C ASN A 131 5.27 -10.54 -1.93
N GLU A 132 6.46 -10.94 -1.46
CA GLU A 132 6.61 -12.08 -0.56
C GLU A 132 5.88 -11.93 0.79
N GLU A 133 5.60 -10.70 1.23
CA GLU A 133 4.82 -10.47 2.45
C GLU A 133 3.36 -10.93 2.34
N GLN A 134 2.85 -11.01 1.10
CA GLN A 134 1.48 -11.39 0.79
C GLN A 134 1.40 -12.82 0.23
N TYR A 135 2.26 -13.16 -0.72
CA TYR A 135 2.09 -14.42 -1.47
C TYR A 135 3.21 -15.44 -1.27
N THR A 136 4.35 -15.09 -0.68
CA THR A 136 5.43 -16.06 -0.40
C THR A 136 5.82 -16.99 -1.58
N PHE A 137 5.72 -16.53 -2.83
CA PHE A 137 5.85 -17.39 -4.03
C PHE A 137 7.28 -17.91 -4.21
N ILE A 138 8.29 -17.07 -3.91
CA ILE A 138 9.69 -17.49 -3.98
C ILE A 138 9.96 -18.54 -2.91
N LYS A 139 9.36 -18.40 -1.71
CA LYS A 139 9.42 -19.43 -0.67
C LYS A 139 8.82 -20.74 -1.11
N TYR A 140 7.66 -20.65 -1.78
CA TYR A 140 6.95 -21.80 -2.28
C TYR A 140 7.81 -22.58 -3.28
N SER A 141 8.38 -21.90 -4.27
CA SER A 141 9.29 -22.52 -5.25
C SER A 141 10.47 -23.22 -4.55
N GLU A 142 11.12 -22.56 -3.59
CA GLU A 142 12.24 -23.17 -2.84
C GLU A 142 11.81 -24.38 -1.98
N ALA A 143 10.58 -24.37 -1.46
CA ALA A 143 10.04 -25.46 -0.65
C ALA A 143 9.70 -26.67 -1.54
N VAL A 144 9.08 -26.44 -2.70
CA VAL A 144 8.80 -27.47 -3.70
C VAL A 144 10.09 -28.15 -4.17
N ASP A 145 11.12 -27.36 -4.52
CA ASP A 145 12.42 -27.90 -4.96
C ASP A 145 13.08 -28.83 -3.91
N LYS A 146 12.79 -28.61 -2.62
CA LYS A 146 13.43 -29.35 -1.50
C LYS A 146 12.59 -30.50 -0.96
N LEU A 147 11.28 -30.33 -0.91
CA LEU A 147 10.35 -31.22 -0.21
C LEU A 147 9.38 -31.95 -1.16
N GLY A 148 9.24 -31.47 -2.39
CA GLY A 148 8.19 -31.87 -3.32
C GLY A 148 6.92 -31.02 -3.18
N GLU A 149 6.00 -31.19 -4.12
CA GLU A 149 4.71 -30.50 -4.13
C GLU A 149 3.76 -31.15 -3.10
N PRO A 150 3.04 -30.36 -2.28
CA PRO A 150 2.01 -30.90 -1.40
C PRO A 150 0.82 -31.39 -2.21
N GLU A 151 0.21 -32.51 -1.79
CA GLU A 151 -1.07 -32.97 -2.36
C GLU A 151 -2.22 -31.98 -2.04
N TYR A 152 -3.37 -32.17 -2.69
CA TYR A 152 -4.51 -31.25 -2.56
C TYR A 152 -4.97 -31.01 -1.11
N ASP A 153 -4.84 -31.94 -0.16
CA ASP A 153 -5.22 -31.71 1.25
C ASP A 153 -4.01 -31.37 2.16
N GLN A 154 -2.83 -31.19 1.60
CA GLN A 154 -1.59 -30.92 2.32
C GLN A 154 -1.11 -29.48 2.19
N CYS A 155 -0.27 -29.05 3.12
CA CYS A 155 0.44 -27.79 3.04
C CYS A 155 1.87 -27.91 3.62
N PHE A 156 2.67 -26.89 3.37
CA PHE A 156 3.92 -26.67 4.07
C PHE A 156 3.64 -26.07 5.45
N GLY A 157 3.80 -26.91 6.48
CA GLY A 157 3.71 -26.52 7.88
C GLY A 157 5.09 -26.40 8.52
N TYR A 158 5.21 -25.50 9.50
CA TYR A 158 6.42 -25.38 10.32
C TYR A 158 6.43 -26.39 11.46
N ASP A 159 7.53 -27.11 11.60
CA ASP A 159 7.87 -27.97 12.72
C ASP A 159 9.26 -27.60 13.27
N PRO A 160 9.35 -26.93 14.44
CA PRO A 160 8.25 -26.59 15.34
C PRO A 160 7.36 -25.43 14.82
N ILE A 161 6.08 -25.43 15.22
CA ILE A 161 5.12 -24.37 14.87
C ILE A 161 5.66 -23.00 15.31
N LEU A 162 5.56 -22.01 14.42
CA LEU A 162 6.06 -20.67 14.68
C LEU A 162 5.34 -20.01 15.86
N THR A 163 6.12 -19.28 16.65
CA THR A 163 5.67 -18.41 17.75
C THR A 163 6.15 -16.99 17.47
N LYS A 164 5.72 -16.01 18.28
CA LYS A 164 6.18 -14.61 18.19
C LYS A 164 7.70 -14.41 18.29
N ARG A 165 8.45 -15.41 18.79
CA ARG A 165 9.92 -15.36 18.93
C ARG A 165 10.65 -16.24 17.92
N SER A 166 9.90 -17.00 17.11
CA SER A 166 10.49 -17.89 16.12
C SER A 166 11.11 -17.08 14.99
N LYS A 167 12.15 -17.63 14.37
CA LYS A 167 12.68 -17.17 13.08
C LYS A 167 12.36 -18.22 12.05
N GLU A 168 11.87 -17.81 10.90
CA GLU A 168 11.55 -18.76 9.83
C GLU A 168 12.82 -19.42 9.30
N LYS A 169 12.75 -20.73 9.07
CA LYS A 169 13.82 -21.49 8.42
C LYS A 169 13.21 -22.47 7.43
N MET A 170 13.81 -22.55 6.25
CA MET A 170 13.42 -23.53 5.24
C MET A 170 13.59 -24.98 5.73
N SER A 171 14.57 -25.22 6.62
CA SER A 171 14.81 -26.53 7.24
C SER A 171 13.68 -27.01 8.16
N ASP A 172 12.80 -26.10 8.57
CA ASP A 172 11.75 -26.36 9.56
C ASP A 172 10.41 -26.61 8.86
N LEU A 173 10.36 -26.54 7.52
CA LEU A 173 9.15 -26.86 6.76
C LEU A 173 8.99 -28.37 6.53
N ARG A 174 7.75 -28.84 6.62
CA ARG A 174 7.33 -30.21 6.32
C ARG A 174 6.05 -30.17 5.50
N ILE A 175 5.85 -31.17 4.66
CA ILE A 175 4.53 -31.44 4.07
C ILE A 175 3.68 -32.13 5.15
N VAL A 176 2.53 -31.54 5.47
CA VAL A 176 1.62 -31.99 6.54
C VAL A 176 0.17 -31.90 6.08
N ASP A 177 -0.74 -32.61 6.75
CA ASP A 177 -2.19 -32.41 6.55
C ASP A 177 -2.58 -30.97 6.94
N THR A 178 -3.32 -30.30 6.07
CA THR A 178 -3.66 -28.89 6.23
C THR A 178 -4.51 -28.65 7.47
N LYS A 179 -5.51 -29.49 7.71
CA LYS A 179 -6.48 -29.30 8.80
C LYS A 179 -5.84 -29.60 10.15
N ASP A 180 -5.05 -30.66 10.22
CA ASP A 180 -4.31 -31.01 11.44
C ASP A 180 -3.30 -29.92 11.80
N TYR A 181 -2.57 -29.40 10.81
CA TYR A 181 -1.63 -28.29 11.02
C TYR A 181 -2.33 -27.03 11.50
N LEU A 182 -3.41 -26.62 10.81
CA LEU A 182 -4.22 -25.45 11.19
C LEU A 182 -4.76 -25.57 12.62
N LYS A 183 -5.27 -26.75 12.99
CA LYS A 183 -5.74 -27.03 14.34
C LYS A 183 -4.60 -26.94 15.36
N ALA A 184 -3.44 -27.51 15.08
CA ALA A 184 -2.29 -27.44 15.98
C ALA A 184 -1.78 -26.00 16.16
N VAL A 185 -1.77 -25.20 15.08
CA VAL A 185 -1.43 -23.77 15.14
C VAL A 185 -2.43 -23.03 16.02
N PHE A 186 -3.73 -23.29 15.85
CA PHE A 186 -4.79 -22.67 16.64
C PHE A 186 -4.70 -23.04 18.12
N GLU A 187 -4.48 -24.32 18.44
CA GLU A 187 -4.32 -24.80 19.82
C GLU A 187 -3.08 -24.19 20.50
N GLN A 188 -1.98 -24.00 19.77
CA GLN A 188 -0.75 -23.43 20.30
C GLN A 188 -0.81 -21.91 20.46
N ASN A 189 -1.25 -21.21 19.42
CA ASN A 189 -1.11 -19.75 19.31
C ASN A 189 -2.40 -18.98 19.59
N GLY A 190 -3.54 -19.67 19.71
CA GLY A 190 -4.85 -19.08 19.92
C GLY A 190 -5.45 -18.50 18.63
N ARG A 191 -6.40 -17.57 18.80
CA ARG A 191 -7.12 -16.93 17.69
C ARG A 191 -6.25 -15.89 16.99
N ILE A 192 -6.50 -15.67 15.70
CA ILE A 192 -6.00 -14.49 14.99
C ILE A 192 -6.89 -13.31 15.38
N GLU A 193 -6.37 -12.38 16.18
CA GLU A 193 -7.17 -11.30 16.80
C GLU A 193 -7.14 -9.95 16.07
N ASP A 194 -6.32 -9.80 15.03
CA ASP A 194 -5.77 -8.54 14.51
C ASP A 194 -6.74 -7.32 14.50
N LEU A 195 -6.71 -6.57 15.61
CA LEU A 195 -7.09 -5.16 15.69
C LEU A 195 -5.91 -4.37 15.11
N MET A 196 -6.17 -3.39 14.22
CA MET A 196 -5.15 -2.53 13.59
C MET A 196 -3.93 -2.19 14.49
N PRO A 197 -2.73 -2.09 13.90
CA PRO A 197 -1.46 -2.52 14.49
C PRO A 197 -1.00 -1.65 15.66
N ASP A 198 -0.77 -2.27 16.81
CA ASP A 198 0.16 -1.75 17.83
C ASP A 198 1.63 -2.08 17.50
N GLY A 199 1.94 -2.37 16.23
CA GLY A 199 3.30 -2.57 15.73
C GLY A 199 3.97 -3.87 16.22
N LYS A 200 3.20 -4.87 16.67
CA LYS A 200 3.72 -6.14 17.20
C LYS A 200 3.49 -7.33 16.26
N THR A 201 3.77 -7.16 14.98
CA THR A 201 3.77 -8.26 14.00
C THR A 201 4.95 -9.21 14.24
N ILE A 202 4.76 -10.51 14.00
CA ILE A 202 5.88 -11.46 13.86
C ILE A 202 6.77 -10.97 12.72
N ASP A 203 8.07 -10.86 12.95
CA ASP A 203 9.04 -10.43 11.95
C ASP A 203 9.06 -11.45 10.80
N VAL A 204 8.41 -11.11 9.68
CA VAL A 204 8.36 -11.94 8.47
C VAL A 204 9.75 -11.90 7.84
N SER A 205 10.59 -12.83 8.29
CA SER A 205 12.01 -12.88 7.93
C SER A 205 12.26 -13.47 6.55
N TYR A 206 11.26 -14.11 5.94
CA TYR A 206 11.33 -14.49 4.53
C TYR A 206 11.00 -13.28 3.64
N ALA A 207 11.93 -12.33 3.57
CA ALA A 207 12.14 -11.66 2.31
C ALA A 207 12.82 -12.70 1.43
N ALA A 208 12.25 -13.05 0.27
CA ALA A 208 13.09 -13.54 -0.81
C ALA A 208 14.32 -12.64 -0.86
N LYS A 209 15.50 -13.20 -1.13
CA LYS A 209 16.62 -12.34 -1.52
C LYS A 209 16.10 -11.55 -2.71
N LYS A 210 15.59 -10.33 -2.48
CA LYS A 210 15.54 -9.30 -3.49
C LYS A 210 16.98 -9.30 -3.91
N GLU A 211 17.27 -9.83 -5.09
CA GLU A 211 18.51 -9.48 -5.75
C GLU A 211 18.61 -7.99 -5.51
N LYS A 212 19.70 -7.56 -4.87
CA LYS A 212 19.96 -6.14 -4.77
C LYS A 212 20.00 -5.72 -6.22
N LYS A 213 18.86 -5.20 -6.72
CA LYS A 213 18.77 -4.60 -8.04
C LYS A 213 20.01 -3.73 -8.07
N PRO A 214 20.94 -3.95 -9.02
CA PRO A 214 22.19 -3.21 -9.03
C PRO A 214 21.80 -1.77 -8.78
N LYS A 215 22.40 -1.14 -7.74
CA LYS A 215 22.08 0.26 -7.39
C LYS A 215 22.03 0.98 -8.72
N ARG A 216 20.89 1.59 -9.08
CA ARG A 216 20.78 2.32 -10.35
C ARG A 216 21.95 3.29 -10.35
N VAL A 217 22.98 3.01 -11.16
CA VAL A 217 24.14 3.89 -11.32
C VAL A 217 23.66 4.91 -12.32
N ILE A 218 23.00 5.94 -11.81
CA ILE A 218 22.67 7.10 -12.63
C ILE A 218 23.94 7.92 -12.67
N VAL A 219 24.56 7.94 -13.84
CA VAL A 219 25.65 8.86 -14.15
C VAL A 219 24.97 10.20 -14.38
N ASP A 220 25.16 11.13 -13.44
CA ASP A 220 24.62 12.50 -13.45
C ASP A 220 23.12 12.61 -13.05
N ASN A 221 22.82 12.53 -11.74
CA ASN A 221 21.48 12.83 -11.21
C ASN A 221 21.38 14.34 -10.90
N PRO A 222 20.62 15.13 -11.67
CA PRO A 222 20.51 16.58 -11.44
C PRO A 222 19.86 16.90 -10.08
N TYR A 223 19.02 16.00 -9.54
CA TYR A 223 18.31 16.18 -8.27
C TYR A 223 19.09 15.67 -7.06
N GLU A 224 20.40 15.49 -7.19
CA GLU A 224 21.26 15.28 -6.03
C GLU A 224 21.37 16.59 -5.23
N LEU A 225 20.82 16.58 -4.00
CA LEU A 225 20.86 17.74 -3.10
C LEU A 225 22.31 18.03 -2.67
N LYS A 226 22.80 19.22 -3.05
CA LYS A 226 24.12 19.71 -2.64
C LYS A 226 23.95 20.67 -1.46
N PRO A 227 24.82 20.59 -0.43
CA PRO A 227 24.81 21.56 0.66
C PRO A 227 24.99 22.98 0.12
N ILE A 228 24.25 23.94 0.67
CA ILE A 228 24.48 25.36 0.35
C ILE A 228 25.57 25.94 1.26
N ASN A 229 26.38 26.86 0.73
CA ASN A 229 27.46 27.52 1.48
C ASN A 229 27.01 28.82 2.18
N GLU A 230 25.71 28.98 2.40
CA GLU A 230 25.10 30.16 3.03
C GLU A 230 23.93 29.73 3.95
N PRO A 231 23.44 30.61 4.85
CA PRO A 231 22.32 30.27 5.71
C PRO A 231 21.06 29.88 4.92
N ALA A 232 20.40 28.81 5.36
CA ALA A 232 19.13 28.34 4.80
C ALA A 232 17.94 28.97 5.53
N LEU A 233 16.87 29.25 4.77
CA LEU A 233 15.54 29.53 5.31
C LEU A 233 15.02 28.34 6.12
N ARG A 234 14.26 28.65 7.18
CA ARG A 234 13.70 27.68 8.12
C ARG A 234 12.18 27.66 8.02
N PHE A 235 11.61 26.46 8.03
CA PHE A 235 10.19 26.23 7.88
C PHE A 235 9.67 25.26 8.93
N ASP A 236 8.62 25.66 9.63
CA ASP A 236 7.84 24.83 10.55
C ASP A 236 6.63 24.21 9.82
N ASN A 237 6.18 24.85 8.74
CA ASN A 237 5.11 24.38 7.88
C ASN A 237 5.63 23.99 6.49
N PHE A 238 5.41 22.73 6.12
CA PHE A 238 5.80 22.20 4.82
C PHE A 238 5.07 22.89 3.65
N ASN A 239 3.76 23.11 3.74
CA ASN A 239 2.99 23.76 2.67
C ASN A 239 3.41 25.23 2.48
N PHE A 240 3.83 25.92 3.56
CA PHE A 240 4.43 27.26 3.42
C PHE A 240 5.76 27.19 2.67
N LYS A 241 6.60 26.19 2.97
CA LYS A 241 7.82 25.95 2.21
C LYS A 241 7.55 25.70 0.73
N LEU A 242 6.50 24.94 0.40
CA LEU A 242 6.09 24.68 -0.99
C LEU A 242 5.71 25.97 -1.72
N CYS A 243 4.99 26.89 -1.07
CA CYS A 243 4.67 28.21 -1.64
C CYS A 243 5.95 28.99 -2.02
N ILE A 244 6.96 28.95 -1.15
CA ILE A 244 8.25 29.61 -1.43
C ILE A 244 8.99 28.91 -2.59
N ILE A 245 8.93 27.59 -2.65
CA ILE A 245 9.52 26.82 -3.75
C ILE A 245 8.79 27.12 -5.07
N GLN A 246 7.46 27.22 -5.07
CA GLN A 246 6.66 27.58 -6.24
C GLN A 246 7.18 28.88 -6.88
N VAL A 247 7.24 29.95 -6.08
CA VAL A 247 7.71 31.26 -6.54
C VAL A 247 9.18 31.20 -7.00
N LEU A 248 10.08 30.64 -6.19
CA LEU A 248 11.51 30.71 -6.52
C LEU A 248 11.93 29.74 -7.62
N MET A 249 11.32 28.57 -7.72
CA MET A 249 11.74 27.51 -8.65
C MET A 249 10.97 27.58 -9.98
N TYR A 250 9.67 27.82 -9.94
CA TYR A 250 8.80 27.70 -11.12
C TYR A 250 8.51 29.05 -11.76
N GLU A 251 8.28 30.09 -10.96
CA GLU A 251 7.97 31.43 -11.48
C GLU A 251 9.24 32.24 -11.79
N LYS A 252 10.15 32.33 -10.80
CA LYS A 252 11.38 33.15 -10.92
C LYS A 252 12.60 32.37 -11.43
N GLU A 253 12.55 31.04 -11.44
CA GLU A 253 13.65 30.15 -11.87
C GLU A 253 15.00 30.39 -11.15
N LEU A 254 14.96 30.87 -9.91
CA LEU A 254 16.12 31.16 -9.06
C LEU A 254 16.61 29.93 -8.28
N LEU A 255 15.73 28.95 -8.02
CA LEU A 255 16.12 27.65 -7.45
C LEU A 255 16.37 26.63 -8.58
N LYS A 256 17.59 26.09 -8.65
CA LYS A 256 18.01 25.15 -9.69
C LYS A 256 18.59 23.85 -9.13
N PRO A 257 18.44 22.72 -9.85
CA PRO A 257 17.65 22.57 -11.08
C PRO A 257 16.14 22.64 -10.81
N LYS A 258 15.37 23.01 -11.84
CA LYS A 258 13.90 22.95 -11.79
C LYS A 258 13.48 21.49 -11.58
N PHE A 259 12.73 21.22 -10.52
CA PHE A 259 12.29 19.86 -10.20
C PHE A 259 11.16 19.44 -11.13
N ASP A 260 11.30 18.24 -11.70
CA ASP A 260 10.30 17.58 -12.53
C ASP A 260 10.15 16.14 -12.04
N ILE A 261 8.93 15.74 -11.67
CA ILE A 261 8.64 14.45 -11.05
C ILE A 261 8.84 13.28 -12.02
N TYR A 262 8.62 13.49 -13.32
CA TYR A 262 8.80 12.46 -14.34
C TYR A 262 10.29 12.22 -14.62
N GLU A 263 11.10 13.28 -14.66
CA GLU A 263 12.55 13.16 -14.73
C GLU A 263 13.13 12.59 -13.43
N PHE A 264 12.64 13.05 -12.28
CA PHE A 264 13.03 12.53 -10.97
C PHE A 264 12.76 11.03 -10.84
N ALA A 265 11.60 10.55 -11.33
CA ALA A 265 11.25 9.14 -11.35
C ALA A 265 12.24 8.27 -12.15
N LYS A 266 12.73 8.78 -13.29
CA LYS A 266 13.75 8.11 -14.12
C LYS A 266 15.07 7.95 -13.37
N CYS A 267 15.43 8.94 -12.56
CA CYS A 267 16.72 9.02 -11.89
C CYS A 267 16.66 8.86 -10.35
N TYR A 268 15.60 8.27 -9.79
CA TYR A 268 15.53 8.00 -8.35
C TYR A 268 16.26 6.69 -8.02
N PRO A 269 17.44 6.71 -7.36
CA PRO A 269 18.25 5.50 -7.21
C PRO A 269 17.67 4.43 -6.27
N PRO A 270 16.95 4.75 -5.17
CA PRO A 270 16.46 3.76 -4.22
C PRO A 270 15.44 2.77 -4.79
N ARG A 271 14.58 3.21 -5.71
CA ARG A 271 13.56 2.38 -6.36
C ARG A 271 13.04 3.03 -7.63
N GLU A 272 12.36 2.23 -8.45
CA GLU A 272 11.49 2.75 -9.51
C GLU A 272 10.29 3.48 -8.90
N ILE A 273 9.91 4.60 -9.51
CA ILE A 273 8.69 5.34 -9.19
C ILE A 273 7.81 5.21 -10.44
N ASN A 274 6.66 4.54 -10.31
CA ASN A 274 5.68 4.48 -11.40
C ASN A 274 4.65 5.59 -11.19
N ILE A 275 4.70 6.64 -12.02
CA ILE A 275 3.79 7.77 -11.90
C ILE A 275 2.35 7.37 -12.22
N ASP A 276 2.14 6.44 -13.14
CA ASP A 276 0.80 6.01 -13.54
C ASP A 276 0.07 5.29 -12.38
N ASP A 277 0.81 4.55 -11.56
CA ASP A 277 0.24 3.82 -10.42
C ASP A 277 0.26 4.64 -9.12
N GLU A 278 1.35 5.36 -8.84
CA GLU A 278 1.53 6.10 -7.59
C GLU A 278 1.02 7.54 -7.64
N GLY A 279 0.72 8.08 -8.83
CA GLY A 279 0.34 9.48 -9.01
C GLY A 279 -1.01 9.88 -8.43
N TYR A 280 -1.83 8.88 -8.05
CA TYR A 280 -3.12 9.05 -7.36
C TYR A 280 -2.98 9.29 -5.84
N ASP A 281 -1.75 9.28 -5.31
CA ASP A 281 -1.43 9.69 -3.94
C ASP A 281 -0.16 10.57 -3.93
N PRO A 282 0.11 11.33 -2.84
CA PRO A 282 1.35 12.07 -2.70
C PRO A 282 2.60 11.18 -2.72
N ILE A 283 3.51 11.46 -3.66
CA ILE A 283 4.72 10.68 -3.90
C ILE A 283 5.76 10.97 -2.80
N LYS A 284 5.89 10.04 -1.86
CA LYS A 284 6.80 10.15 -0.70
C LYS A 284 8.25 10.55 -1.07
N PRO A 285 8.89 9.98 -2.10
CA PRO A 285 10.20 10.45 -2.57
C PRO A 285 10.29 11.96 -2.88
N ALA A 286 9.28 12.52 -3.55
CA ALA A 286 9.23 13.95 -3.89
C ALA A 286 9.05 14.81 -2.64
N ILE A 287 8.16 14.39 -1.73
CA ILE A 287 7.97 15.04 -0.42
C ILE A 287 9.30 15.11 0.35
N GLU A 288 10.02 13.99 0.44
CA GLU A 288 11.29 13.93 1.16
C GLU A 288 12.39 14.75 0.49
N TYR A 289 12.38 14.85 -0.84
CA TYR A 289 13.24 15.77 -1.58
C TYR A 289 12.97 17.23 -1.16
N PHE A 290 11.73 17.69 -1.25
CA PHE A 290 11.39 19.09 -0.94
C PHE A 290 11.53 19.43 0.55
N LYS A 291 11.32 18.46 1.47
CA LYS A 291 11.65 18.66 2.88
C LYS A 291 13.13 18.94 3.10
N LYS A 292 14.01 18.24 2.38
CA LYS A 292 15.46 18.35 2.50
C LYS A 292 16.07 19.47 1.66
N LEU A 293 15.41 19.92 0.61
CA LEU A 293 15.88 21.01 -0.25
C LEU A 293 16.15 22.27 0.59
N GLU A 294 17.40 22.71 0.66
CA GLU A 294 17.80 23.93 1.34
C GLU A 294 17.54 25.13 0.44
N ILE A 295 16.90 26.17 0.97
CA ILE A 295 16.62 27.41 0.25
C ILE A 295 17.49 28.51 0.85
N PRO A 296 18.40 29.13 0.07
CA PRO A 296 19.21 30.24 0.54
C PRO A 296 18.40 31.39 1.15
N SER A 297 18.78 31.86 2.34
CA SER A 297 18.18 33.06 2.95
C SER A 297 18.39 34.32 2.12
N SER A 298 19.43 34.34 1.27
CA SER A 298 19.64 35.42 0.30
C SER A 298 18.49 35.57 -0.67
N LEU A 299 17.70 34.53 -0.97
CA LEU A 299 16.54 34.63 -1.87
C LEU A 299 15.27 35.15 -1.20
N ALA A 300 15.26 35.37 0.12
CA ALA A 300 14.03 35.74 0.83
C ALA A 300 13.45 37.09 0.40
N HIS A 301 14.30 38.03 -0.06
CA HIS A 301 13.88 39.33 -0.54
C HIS A 301 13.18 39.28 -1.90
N GLU A 302 13.30 38.15 -2.61
CA GLU A 302 12.62 37.92 -3.88
C GLU A 302 11.14 37.57 -3.68
N ILE A 303 10.71 37.25 -2.45
CA ILE A 303 9.32 36.91 -2.17
C ILE A 303 8.55 38.19 -1.85
N GLU A 304 7.81 38.70 -2.84
CA GLU A 304 6.95 39.88 -2.70
C GLU A 304 5.48 39.53 -2.57
N GLU A 305 5.07 38.50 -3.30
CA GLU A 305 3.71 37.96 -3.30
C GLU A 305 3.75 36.43 -3.34
N ILE A 306 2.73 35.81 -2.77
CA ILE A 306 2.45 34.38 -2.88
C ILE A 306 1.03 34.26 -3.41
N ILE A 307 0.85 33.63 -4.56
CA ILE A 307 -0.45 33.38 -5.15
C ILE A 307 -0.61 31.88 -5.24
N MET A 308 -1.45 31.31 -4.37
CA MET A 308 -1.75 29.87 -4.41
C MET A 308 -2.84 29.61 -5.45
N ASP A 309 -2.55 28.76 -6.43
CA ASP A 309 -3.48 28.31 -7.46
C ASP A 309 -3.52 26.79 -7.56
N GLY A 310 -4.68 26.20 -7.81
CA GLY A 310 -4.82 24.73 -7.89
C GLY A 310 -3.96 24.11 -8.99
N GLY A 311 -3.58 24.90 -10.00
CA GLY A 311 -2.66 24.53 -11.07
C GLY A 311 -1.19 24.84 -10.81
N ASP A 312 -0.78 25.21 -9.58
CA ASP A 312 0.63 25.46 -9.27
C ASP A 312 1.48 24.21 -9.56
N ASP A 313 2.57 24.41 -10.31
CA ASP A 313 3.47 23.33 -10.75
C ASP A 313 3.93 22.43 -9.59
N ILE A 314 4.22 23.03 -8.42
CA ILE A 314 4.74 22.32 -7.24
C ILE A 314 3.78 21.24 -6.74
N TYR A 315 2.46 21.43 -6.88
CA TYR A 315 1.47 20.46 -6.43
C TYR A 315 1.52 19.22 -7.32
N GLY A 316 1.56 19.41 -8.65
CA GLY A 316 1.73 18.32 -9.61
C GLY A 316 3.07 17.59 -9.49
N GLN A 317 4.10 18.22 -8.90
CA GLN A 317 5.37 17.55 -8.62
C GLN A 317 5.33 16.61 -7.41
N ILE A 318 4.38 16.83 -6.50
CA ILE A 318 4.21 16.01 -5.29
C ILE A 318 3.08 15.00 -5.48
N TYR A 319 2.00 15.45 -6.09
CA TYR A 319 0.76 14.70 -6.28
C TYR A 319 0.31 14.86 -7.74
N PRO A 320 0.88 14.08 -8.68
CA PRO A 320 0.74 14.28 -10.13
C PRO A 320 -0.70 14.30 -10.66
N PHE A 321 -1.59 13.51 -10.07
CA PHE A 321 -2.99 13.44 -10.45
C PHE A 321 -3.93 14.05 -9.40
N TRP A 322 -3.43 15.01 -8.63
CA TRP A 322 -4.27 15.77 -7.69
C TRP A 322 -5.36 16.52 -8.45
N ASP A 323 -6.60 16.32 -8.04
CA ASP A 323 -7.79 16.91 -8.65
C ASP A 323 -8.25 18.21 -7.97
N GLY A 324 -7.60 18.60 -6.87
CA GLY A 324 -7.95 19.80 -6.11
C GLY A 324 -9.17 19.64 -5.20
N GLU A 325 -9.74 18.43 -5.05
CA GLU A 325 -10.96 18.23 -4.27
C GLU A 325 -10.72 18.14 -2.74
N ASP A 326 -9.47 18.03 -2.30
CA ASP A 326 -9.10 17.90 -0.88
C ASP A 326 -8.33 19.11 -0.31
N ASP A 327 -8.09 19.08 1.01
CA ASP A 327 -7.41 20.14 1.76
C ASP A 327 -5.90 19.86 1.96
N TYR A 328 -5.28 19.03 1.10
CA TYR A 328 -3.92 18.57 1.31
C TYR A 328 -2.88 19.71 1.29
N PHE A 329 -3.02 20.65 0.35
CA PHE A 329 -2.12 21.78 0.18
C PHE A 329 -2.56 23.04 0.95
N ASP A 330 -3.65 22.98 1.71
CA ASP A 330 -4.15 24.09 2.52
C ASP A 330 -3.08 24.67 3.44
N LEU A 331 -2.97 25.99 3.46
CA LEU A 331 -2.08 26.69 4.37
C LEU A 331 -2.79 26.97 5.69
N LYS A 332 -2.72 26.02 6.64
CA LYS A 332 -3.47 26.13 7.92
C LYS A 332 -2.81 27.03 8.96
N ARG A 333 -1.48 27.15 8.93
CA ARG A 333 -0.67 27.94 9.90
C ARG A 333 0.66 28.37 9.30
N VAL A 334 1.15 29.54 9.71
CA VAL A 334 2.53 29.98 9.47
C VAL A 334 3.04 30.63 10.75
N SER A 335 4.26 30.37 11.19
CA SER A 335 4.80 30.95 12.43
C SER A 335 5.27 32.40 12.23
N ASP A 336 5.36 33.17 13.32
CA ASP A 336 5.94 34.52 13.26
C ASP A 336 7.42 34.47 12.81
N ALA A 337 8.14 33.43 13.21
CA ALA A 337 9.53 33.20 12.81
C ALA A 337 9.65 32.92 11.31
N GLU A 338 8.72 32.15 10.74
CA GLU A 338 8.65 31.91 9.30
C GLU A 338 8.43 33.21 8.52
N LEU A 339 7.43 34.02 8.90
CA LEU A 339 7.08 35.27 8.22
C LEU A 339 8.19 36.33 8.31
N SER A 340 8.86 36.44 9.46
CA SER A 340 9.94 37.42 9.65
C SER A 340 11.16 37.21 8.76
N GLN A 341 11.28 36.06 8.08
CA GLN A 341 12.34 35.83 7.11
C GLN A 341 12.11 36.56 5.78
N PHE A 342 10.88 37.00 5.48
CA PHE A 342 10.48 37.54 4.17
C PHE A 342 10.13 39.04 4.27
N PRO A 343 11.12 39.95 4.26
CA PRO A 343 10.90 41.37 4.52
C PRO A 343 10.09 42.10 3.44
N ASN A 344 10.01 41.53 2.23
CA ASN A 344 9.34 42.13 1.09
C ASN A 344 7.95 41.54 0.82
N LEU A 345 7.55 40.49 1.54
CA LEU A 345 6.27 39.82 1.34
C LEU A 345 5.13 40.74 1.77
N LYS A 346 4.31 41.15 0.81
CA LYS A 346 3.20 42.10 0.99
C LYS A 346 1.85 41.49 0.73
N LEU A 347 1.77 40.42 -0.07
CA LEU A 347 0.51 39.84 -0.51
C LEU A 347 0.55 38.31 -0.40
N ILE A 348 -0.52 37.73 0.14
CA ILE A 348 -0.80 36.29 -0.02
C ILE A 348 -2.24 36.10 -0.51
N GLN A 349 -2.40 35.36 -1.61
CA GLN A 349 -3.68 34.79 -2.03
C GLN A 349 -3.70 33.30 -1.66
N LEU A 350 -4.75 32.87 -0.96
CA LEU A 350 -4.87 31.53 -0.40
C LEU A 350 -5.88 30.71 -1.21
N ILE A 351 -5.55 29.45 -1.51
CA ILE A 351 -6.47 28.50 -2.16
C ILE A 351 -7.46 27.86 -1.17
N ASN A 352 -7.21 28.01 0.14
CA ASN A 352 -8.01 27.41 1.20
C ASN A 352 -9.50 27.68 1.03
N SER A 353 -10.33 26.65 1.21
CA SER A 353 -11.77 26.85 1.35
C SER A 353 -12.07 27.78 2.54
N PRO A 354 -13.09 28.66 2.47
CA PRO A 354 -13.40 29.63 3.52
C PRO A 354 -13.56 29.01 4.92
N GLU A 355 -14.07 27.78 5.00
CA GLU A 355 -14.22 26.99 6.22
C GLU A 355 -12.90 26.53 6.86
N ASN A 356 -11.83 26.38 6.06
CA ASN A 356 -10.51 25.98 6.51
C ASN A 356 -9.59 27.16 6.85
N LEU A 357 -10.06 28.39 6.58
CA LEU A 357 -9.30 29.60 6.81
C LEU A 357 -9.25 29.96 8.30
N SER A 358 -8.10 29.71 8.93
CA SER A 358 -7.90 29.99 10.35
C SER A 358 -7.84 31.49 10.64
N LYS A 359 -8.74 31.99 11.51
CA LYS A 359 -8.69 33.37 12.04
C LYS A 359 -7.32 33.72 12.64
N THR A 360 -6.62 32.73 13.20
CA THR A 360 -5.28 32.91 13.77
C THR A 360 -4.24 33.17 12.68
N LEU A 361 -4.33 32.48 11.54
CA LEU A 361 -3.46 32.72 10.39
C LEU A 361 -3.68 34.12 9.82
N ILE A 362 -4.95 34.48 9.55
CA ILE A 362 -5.33 35.82 9.05
C ILE A 362 -4.78 36.91 9.97
N SER A 363 -5.00 36.78 11.28
CA SER A 363 -4.54 37.75 12.26
C SER A 363 -3.01 37.88 12.25
N ARG A 364 -2.29 36.78 12.06
CA ARG A 364 -0.83 36.78 12.03
C ARG A 364 -0.30 37.40 10.74
N LEU A 365 -0.85 37.06 9.58
CA LEU A 365 -0.48 37.68 8.30
C LEU A 365 -0.67 39.21 8.36
N LYS A 366 -1.83 39.68 8.84
CA LYS A 366 -2.10 41.11 9.03
C LYS A 366 -1.14 41.78 10.00
N LYS A 367 -0.74 41.10 11.08
CA LYS A 367 0.27 41.60 12.04
C LYS A 367 1.63 41.85 11.39
N HIS A 368 2.00 41.07 10.37
CA HIS A 368 3.23 41.27 9.59
C HIS A 368 3.02 42.23 8.40
N GLY A 369 1.87 42.91 8.30
CA GLY A 369 1.59 43.87 7.23
C GLY A 369 1.26 43.25 5.89
N ILE A 370 0.93 41.95 5.86
CA ILE A 370 0.64 41.20 4.65
C ILE A 370 -0.86 41.33 4.33
N GLU A 371 -1.17 41.81 3.12
CA GLU A 371 -2.50 41.83 2.53
C GLU A 371 -2.91 40.40 2.14
N ILE A 372 -4.16 40.06 2.39
CA ILE A 372 -4.72 38.74 2.09
C ILE A 372 -5.79 38.92 1.03
N LYS A 373 -5.67 38.20 -0.09
CA LYS A 373 -6.72 38.08 -1.09
C LYS A 373 -7.38 36.71 -0.98
N GLU A 374 -8.71 36.73 -1.04
CA GLU A 374 -9.55 35.54 -1.15
C GLU A 374 -9.74 35.20 -2.63
#